data_AF-A0A1F9G1H1-F1
#
_entry.id   AF-A0A1F9G1H1-F1
#
_cell.length_a   1.000
_cell.length_b   1.000
_cell.length_c   1.000
_cell.angle_alpha   90.00
_cell.angle_beta   90.00
_cell.angle_gamma   90.00
#
_symmetry.space_group_name_H-M   'P 1'
#
loop_
_entity.id
_entity.type
_entity.pdbx_description
1 polymer ?
#
loop_
_entity_poly.entity_id
_entity_poly.type
_entity_poly.pdbx_seq_one_letter_code
_entity_poly.pdbx_strand_id
1 'polypeptide(L)'
;MDFGSLLGRVRDRELLLDGRVRLAGTIVLVLWFFHFVRYVWVLRQPEQMLWMCHMSTLLLALGLLASSASAVRVGALWSLGGFPLWILDVALRGETTRVSVLSHILVPLLGLAALTQVRWRGRVVLGAVAFHALCWVLSRWLGTPQANVNLAHSVYDIFGTEIVRSYWVYLGITSAAMWGALGVIAMVLARRFAPDAELLAVAPELADGAGVAAAPEAAPAPEPEPDVEPGFRPAPKIAPEQRKAWLEQQRRGAVRAPSSPPRGFTLMEMMAVVSILAVLSAIAVPDLTPAVHNAKLRAQIDEVASFVENARRRARGEGRCYRVTQSGGSLQMQRRANADCYTPANGTLSGVDWEAVAATLTPPVGFTYTLQSVPNELVFRPSGRVRGDGDLDVTDDGGRVVIQYASLPLKYVEVLITSQGRLCPGINGGVPAVMAVPVVCGTGFGAGGGGGGGVGGVAGVAGIGGGGGCG
;
A
#
# COMPACT_ATOMS: atom_id res chain seq x y z
N MET A 1 13.90 -27.39 35.09
CA MET A 1 13.48 -26.03 34.67
C MET A 1 14.72 -25.15 34.65
N ASP A 2 15.04 -24.52 33.52
CA ASP A 2 16.24 -23.70 33.36
C ASP A 2 16.03 -22.30 33.98
N PHE A 3 16.74 -22.03 35.08
CA PHE A 3 16.68 -20.78 35.84
C PHE A 3 17.11 -19.56 34.99
N GLY A 4 18.01 -19.75 34.01
CA GLY A 4 18.43 -18.71 33.09
C GLY A 4 17.29 -18.24 32.18
N SER A 5 16.39 -19.16 31.78
CA SER A 5 15.18 -18.83 31.02
C SER A 5 14.19 -17.96 31.80
N LEU A 6 14.23 -18.03 33.13
CA LEU A 6 13.31 -17.35 34.04
C LEU A 6 13.83 -15.93 34.34
N LEU A 7 15.12 -15.79 34.68
CA LEU A 7 15.77 -14.49 34.85
C LEU A 7 15.74 -13.64 33.57
N GLY A 8 15.97 -14.27 32.41
CA GLY A 8 15.84 -13.58 31.12
C GLY A 8 14.42 -13.07 30.85
N ARG A 9 13.38 -13.77 31.33
CA ARG A 9 11.98 -13.34 31.20
C ARG A 9 11.63 -12.15 32.09
N VAL A 10 12.23 -12.06 33.28
CA VAL A 10 12.00 -10.93 34.20
C VAL A 10 12.64 -9.66 33.67
N ARG A 11 13.90 -9.74 33.19
CA ARG A 11 14.62 -8.57 32.65
C ARG A 11 14.00 -8.02 31.36
N ASP A 12 13.54 -8.91 30.47
CA ASP A 12 12.81 -8.51 29.26
C ASP A 12 11.51 -7.74 29.62
N ARG A 13 10.86 -8.07 30.74
CA ARG A 13 9.63 -7.40 31.20
C ARG A 13 9.89 -6.00 31.77
N GLU A 14 10.90 -5.82 32.61
CA GLU A 14 11.21 -4.48 33.18
C GLU A 14 11.58 -3.46 32.10
N LEU A 15 12.39 -3.85 31.12
CA LEU A 15 12.77 -2.96 30.00
C LEU A 15 11.58 -2.55 29.14
N LEU A 16 10.58 -3.42 29.00
CA LEU A 16 9.38 -3.17 28.21
C LEU A 16 8.28 -2.42 28.99
N LEU A 17 8.49 -2.11 30.27
CA LEU A 17 7.57 -1.29 31.06
C LEU A 17 7.89 0.21 30.98
N ASP A 18 8.97 0.61 30.29
CA ASP A 18 9.28 2.02 30.03
C ASP A 18 8.11 2.70 29.30
N GLY A 19 7.68 3.86 29.79
CA GLY A 19 6.63 4.67 29.19
C GLY A 19 6.89 5.00 27.72
N ARG A 20 8.16 5.06 27.29
CA ARG A 20 8.55 5.26 25.89
C ARG A 20 8.10 4.12 24.97
N VAL A 21 8.20 2.87 25.44
CA VAL A 21 7.79 1.68 24.69
C VAL A 21 6.27 1.66 24.52
N ARG A 22 5.53 1.98 25.59
CA ARG A 22 4.07 2.09 25.53
C ARG A 22 3.59 3.23 24.64
N LEU A 23 4.29 4.36 24.64
CA LEU A 23 4.03 5.46 23.72
C LEU A 23 4.24 5.02 22.26
N ALA A 24 5.35 4.34 21.95
CA ALA A 24 5.58 3.77 20.62
C ALA A 24 4.47 2.79 20.21
N GLY A 25 4.05 1.89 21.11
CA GLY A 25 2.91 0.99 20.88
C GLY A 25 1.61 1.73 20.60
N THR A 26 1.35 2.82 21.31
CA THR A 26 0.17 3.68 21.09
C THR A 26 0.21 4.37 19.73
N ILE A 27 1.36 4.90 19.32
CA ILE A 27 1.56 5.50 17.98
C ILE A 27 1.26 4.47 16.88
N VAL A 28 1.83 3.27 17.00
CA VAL A 28 1.60 2.19 16.02
C VAL A 28 0.11 1.79 15.99
N LEU A 29 -0.55 1.70 17.14
CA LEU A 29 -1.97 1.38 17.23
C LEU A 29 -2.86 2.45 16.55
N VAL A 30 -2.54 3.73 16.73
CA VAL A 30 -3.27 4.84 16.09
C VAL A 30 -3.15 4.78 14.57
N LEU A 31 -1.94 4.50 14.04
CA LEU A 31 -1.74 4.32 12.60
C LEU A 31 -2.56 3.14 12.07
N TRP A 32 -2.54 2.01 12.77
CA TRP A 32 -3.38 0.86 12.42
C TRP A 32 -4.88 1.21 12.45
N PHE A 33 -5.33 1.98 13.45
CA PHE A 33 -6.72 2.40 13.57
C PHE A 33 -7.16 3.30 12.40
N PHE A 34 -6.30 4.21 11.91
CA PHE A 34 -6.61 4.98 10.71
C PHE A 34 -6.81 4.09 9.47
N HIS A 35 -5.99 3.05 9.31
CA HIS A 35 -6.21 2.03 8.27
C HIS A 35 -7.53 1.29 8.47
N PHE A 36 -7.85 0.89 9.70
CA PHE A 36 -9.09 0.22 10.06
C PHE A 36 -10.32 1.07 9.69
N VAL A 37 -10.36 2.33 10.11
CA VAL A 37 -11.47 3.25 9.76
C VAL A 37 -11.59 3.41 8.25
N ARG A 38 -10.46 3.60 7.54
CA ARG A 38 -10.46 3.73 6.09
C ARG A 38 -11.04 2.50 5.41
N TYR A 39 -10.55 1.30 5.71
CA TYR A 39 -10.97 0.11 4.99
C TYR A 39 -12.36 -0.38 5.41
N VAL A 40 -12.67 -0.36 6.70
CA VAL A 40 -13.94 -0.90 7.21
C VAL A 40 -15.09 0.09 7.03
N TRP A 41 -14.90 1.37 7.39
CA TRP A 41 -15.99 2.35 7.33
C TRP A 41 -16.06 3.11 6.01
N VAL A 42 -14.92 3.60 5.50
CA VAL A 42 -14.92 4.46 4.31
C VAL A 42 -15.03 3.64 3.03
N LEU A 43 -14.18 2.63 2.87
CA LEU A 43 -14.10 1.83 1.64
C LEU A 43 -15.02 0.61 1.64
N ARG A 44 -15.57 0.20 2.80
CA ARG A 44 -16.42 -0.99 2.95
C ARG A 44 -15.76 -2.28 2.45
N GLN A 45 -14.45 -2.41 2.69
CA GLN A 45 -13.62 -3.55 2.31
C GLN A 45 -12.84 -4.06 3.55
N PRO A 46 -13.53 -4.63 4.55
CA PRO A 46 -12.90 -5.06 5.80
C PRO A 46 -11.83 -6.14 5.59
N GLU A 47 -11.93 -6.95 4.54
CA GLU A 47 -10.95 -7.99 4.21
C GLU A 47 -9.55 -7.43 3.95
N GLN A 48 -9.44 -6.18 3.50
CA GLN A 48 -8.16 -5.49 3.29
C GLN A 48 -7.39 -5.26 4.59
N MET A 49 -8.05 -5.38 5.76
CA MET A 49 -7.34 -5.34 7.03
C MET A 49 -6.49 -6.59 7.27
N LEU A 50 -6.74 -7.69 6.56
CA LEU A 50 -6.02 -8.96 6.74
C LEU A 50 -4.67 -8.99 6.02
N TRP A 51 -4.31 -7.97 5.23
CA TRP A 51 -2.97 -7.87 4.66
C TRP A 51 -1.91 -8.00 5.73
N MET A 52 -0.85 -8.76 5.42
CA MET A 52 0.16 -9.11 6.41
C MET A 52 0.86 -7.90 7.02
N CYS A 53 1.02 -6.80 6.28
CA CYS A 53 1.56 -5.54 6.79
C CYS A 53 0.64 -4.88 7.83
N HIS A 54 -0.68 -4.91 7.63
CA HIS A 54 -1.65 -4.40 8.60
C HIS A 54 -1.69 -5.28 9.86
N MET A 55 -1.69 -6.61 9.67
CA MET A 55 -1.71 -7.57 10.77
C MET A 55 -0.41 -7.53 11.59
N SER A 56 0.75 -7.36 10.95
CA SER A 56 2.02 -7.21 11.66
C SER A 56 2.12 -5.88 12.41
N THR A 57 1.53 -4.81 11.88
CA THR A 57 1.39 -3.52 12.58
C THR A 57 0.56 -3.68 13.86
N LEU A 58 -0.58 -4.37 13.78
CA LEU A 58 -1.40 -4.66 14.96
C LEU A 58 -0.64 -5.53 15.97
N LEU A 59 0.01 -6.60 15.50
CA LEU A 59 0.80 -7.49 16.36
C LEU A 59 1.94 -6.74 17.07
N LEU A 60 2.62 -5.84 16.37
CA LEU A 60 3.68 -5.01 16.94
C LEU A 60 3.11 -4.03 17.98
N ALA A 61 2.01 -3.33 17.67
CA ALA A 61 1.34 -2.44 18.61
C ALA A 61 0.95 -3.15 19.91
N LEU A 62 0.25 -4.29 19.78
CA LEU A 62 -0.17 -5.10 20.92
C LEU A 62 1.05 -5.67 21.67
N GLY A 63 2.10 -6.06 20.95
CA GLY A 63 3.35 -6.53 21.52
C GLY A 63 4.04 -5.48 22.39
N LEU A 64 4.10 -4.23 21.90
CA LEU A 64 4.69 -3.10 22.63
C LEU A 64 3.85 -2.73 23.86
N LEU A 65 2.52 -2.68 23.72
CA LEU A 65 1.61 -2.33 24.81
C LEU A 65 1.56 -3.41 25.90
N ALA A 66 1.58 -4.68 25.52
CA ALA A 66 1.54 -5.82 26.44
C ALA A 66 2.94 -6.26 26.91
N SER A 67 4.00 -5.53 26.53
CA SER A 67 5.39 -5.89 26.85
C SER A 67 5.73 -7.34 26.44
N SER A 68 5.18 -7.80 25.31
CA SER A 68 5.36 -9.16 24.80
C SER A 68 6.52 -9.21 23.81
N ALA A 69 7.69 -9.59 24.32
CA ALA A 69 8.92 -9.72 23.54
C ALA A 69 8.76 -10.58 22.27
N SER A 70 7.99 -11.66 22.33
CA SER A 70 7.75 -12.53 21.16
C SER A 70 6.91 -11.83 20.09
N ALA A 71 5.83 -11.13 20.49
CA ALA A 71 4.98 -10.40 19.56
C ALA A 71 5.74 -9.23 18.91
N VAL A 72 6.54 -8.49 19.68
CA VAL A 72 7.41 -7.42 19.15
C VAL A 72 8.35 -7.96 18.07
N ARG A 73 9.05 -9.08 18.35
CA ARG A 73 9.99 -9.67 17.39
C ARG A 73 9.30 -10.13 16.11
N VAL A 74 8.16 -10.81 16.21
CA VAL A 74 7.40 -11.30 15.03
C VAL A 74 6.79 -10.14 14.24
N GLY A 75 6.17 -9.17 14.92
CA GLY A 75 5.60 -7.98 14.30
C GLY A 75 6.66 -7.14 13.59
N ALA A 76 7.80 -6.89 14.23
CA ALA A 76 8.91 -6.16 13.63
C ALA A 76 9.46 -6.89 12.39
N LEU A 77 9.69 -8.21 12.48
CA LEU A 77 10.18 -9.01 11.36
C LEU A 77 9.23 -8.94 10.14
N TRP A 78 7.92 -9.09 10.36
CA TRP A 78 6.94 -9.00 9.28
C TRP A 78 6.74 -7.57 8.74
N SER A 79 6.88 -6.54 9.59
CA SER A 79 6.83 -5.15 9.11
C SER A 79 8.01 -4.84 8.18
N LEU A 80 9.20 -5.38 8.46
CA LEU A 80 10.38 -5.24 7.60
C LEU A 80 10.24 -6.04 6.30
N GLY A 81 9.74 -7.29 6.38
CA GLY A 81 9.51 -8.11 5.19
C GLY A 81 8.39 -7.60 4.28
N GLY A 82 7.37 -6.95 4.85
CA GLY A 82 6.27 -6.35 4.10
C GLY A 82 6.64 -5.06 3.37
N PHE A 83 7.67 -4.35 3.81
CA PHE A 83 8.05 -3.04 3.23
C PHE A 83 8.43 -3.12 1.74
N PRO A 84 9.29 -4.04 1.27
CA PRO A 84 9.58 -4.19 -0.15
C PRO A 84 8.35 -4.55 -0.99
N LEU A 85 7.45 -5.37 -0.46
CA LEU A 85 6.21 -5.76 -1.16
C LEU A 85 5.25 -4.59 -1.29
N TRP A 86 5.19 -3.72 -0.28
CA TRP A 86 4.43 -2.49 -0.34
C TRP A 86 5.02 -1.50 -1.35
N ILE A 87 6.35 -1.34 -1.41
CA ILE A 87 6.99 -0.53 -2.46
C ILE A 87 6.60 -1.05 -3.84
N LEU A 88 6.68 -2.37 -4.04
CA LEU A 88 6.31 -3.01 -5.29
C LEU A 88 4.82 -2.78 -5.62
N ASP A 89 3.92 -2.88 -4.64
CA ASP A 89 2.50 -2.62 -4.85
C ASP A 89 2.22 -1.16 -5.24
N VAL A 90 2.83 -0.19 -4.54
CA VAL A 90 2.73 1.24 -4.87
C VAL A 90 3.33 1.53 -6.25
N ALA A 91 4.46 0.90 -6.57
CA ALA A 91 5.12 1.02 -7.87
C ALA A 91 4.23 0.52 -9.02
N LEU A 92 3.55 -0.62 -8.82
CA LEU A 92 2.73 -1.27 -9.85
C LEU A 92 1.35 -0.63 -9.99
N ARG A 93 0.70 -0.25 -8.88
CA ARG A 93 -0.66 0.31 -8.91
C ARG A 93 -0.68 1.83 -9.04
N GLY A 94 0.40 2.52 -8.64
CA GLY A 94 0.45 3.99 -8.59
C GLY A 94 -0.46 4.61 -7.54
N GLU A 95 -1.07 3.81 -6.67
CA GLU A 95 -1.99 4.27 -5.64
C GLU A 95 -1.31 4.24 -4.27
N THR A 96 -1.27 5.40 -3.59
CA THR A 96 -0.81 5.46 -2.22
C THR A 96 -1.54 6.55 -1.44
N THR A 97 -1.52 6.42 -0.11
CA THR A 97 -2.06 7.44 0.79
C THR A 97 -0.98 7.88 1.75
N ARG A 98 -1.08 9.11 2.27
CA ARG A 98 -0.14 9.62 3.28
C ARG A 98 -0.05 8.70 4.50
N VAL A 99 -1.18 8.15 4.94
CA VAL A 99 -1.25 7.19 6.06
C VAL A 99 -0.53 5.89 5.70
N SER A 100 -0.73 5.35 4.49
CA SER A 100 -0.03 4.16 4.03
C SER A 100 1.49 4.34 4.00
N VAL A 101 1.98 5.45 3.45
CA VAL A 101 3.42 5.79 3.46
C VAL A 101 3.95 5.88 4.89
N LEU A 102 3.24 6.59 5.77
CA LEU A 102 3.66 6.77 7.16
C LEU A 102 3.72 5.44 7.91
N SER A 103 2.71 4.56 7.76
CA SER A 103 2.70 3.25 8.40
C SER A 103 3.85 2.36 7.93
N HIS A 104 4.11 2.33 6.61
CA HIS A 104 5.15 1.46 6.06
C HIS A 104 6.58 1.95 6.33
N ILE A 105 6.77 3.22 6.70
CA ILE A 105 8.09 3.74 7.11
C ILE A 105 8.23 3.74 8.63
N LEU A 106 7.27 4.32 9.36
CA LEU A 106 7.39 4.53 10.80
C LEU A 106 7.30 3.22 11.59
N VAL A 107 6.43 2.28 11.19
CA VAL A 107 6.22 1.03 11.94
C VAL A 107 7.47 0.14 11.92
N PRO A 108 8.13 -0.11 10.77
CA PRO A 108 9.39 -0.86 10.77
C PRO A 108 10.51 -0.18 11.55
N LEU A 109 10.61 1.16 11.51
CA LEU A 109 11.60 1.90 12.28
C LEU A 109 11.38 1.76 13.80
N LEU A 110 10.14 1.88 14.26
CA LEU A 110 9.78 1.65 15.66
C LEU A 110 9.98 0.18 16.06
N GLY A 111 9.71 -0.77 15.16
CA GLY A 111 10.00 -2.18 15.36
C GLY A 111 11.50 -2.45 15.53
N LEU A 112 12.35 -1.88 14.68
CA LEU A 112 13.81 -1.95 14.79
C LEU A 112 14.32 -1.32 16.09
N ALA A 113 13.79 -0.15 16.47
CA ALA A 113 14.13 0.48 17.73
C ALA A 113 13.74 -0.40 18.93
N ALA A 114 12.56 -1.02 18.90
CA ALA A 114 12.12 -1.93 19.96
C ALA A 114 12.97 -3.21 20.04
N LEU A 115 13.48 -3.71 18.90
CA LEU A 115 14.39 -4.87 18.88
C LEU A 115 15.72 -4.61 19.61
N THR A 116 16.15 -3.35 19.74
CA THR A 116 17.33 -3.00 20.56
C THR A 116 17.14 -3.34 22.04
N GLN A 117 15.89 -3.31 22.51
CA GLN A 117 15.52 -3.60 23.89
C GLN A 117 15.14 -5.07 24.07
N VAL A 118 14.59 -5.69 23.02
CA VAL A 118 14.06 -7.04 23.02
C VAL A 118 15.04 -7.98 22.32
N ARG A 119 16.05 -8.48 23.07
CA ARG A 119 17.10 -9.41 22.59
C ARG A 119 16.59 -10.44 21.59
N TRP A 120 17.31 -10.70 20.50
CA TRP A 120 16.87 -11.66 19.49
C TRP A 120 16.90 -13.10 20.03
N ARG A 121 15.93 -13.94 19.65
CA ARG A 121 15.87 -15.38 19.99
C ARG A 121 15.60 -16.20 18.73
N GLY A 122 16.25 -17.37 18.59
CA GLY A 122 16.15 -18.21 17.39
C GLY A 122 14.74 -18.71 17.03
N ARG A 123 13.81 -18.76 18.00
CA ARG A 123 12.43 -19.22 17.77
C ARG A 123 11.51 -18.19 17.08
N VAL A 124 12.00 -16.99 16.77
CA VAL A 124 11.19 -15.94 16.11
C VAL A 124 10.73 -16.37 14.72
N VAL A 125 11.56 -17.08 13.97
CA VAL A 125 11.21 -17.55 12.61
C VAL A 125 10.01 -18.48 12.66
N LEU A 126 9.97 -19.41 13.62
CA LEU A 126 8.82 -20.31 13.80
C LEU A 126 7.54 -19.53 14.16
N GLY A 127 7.65 -18.50 15.00
CA GLY A 127 6.54 -17.60 15.31
C GLY A 127 6.06 -16.82 14.08
N ALA A 128 6.97 -16.37 13.23
CA ALA A 128 6.64 -15.71 11.96
C ALA A 128 5.94 -16.65 10.97
N VAL A 129 6.36 -17.92 10.90
CA VAL A 129 5.70 -18.99 10.13
C VAL A 129 4.27 -19.22 10.60
N ALA A 130 4.08 -19.43 11.90
CA ALA A 130 2.76 -19.62 12.47
C ALA A 130 1.85 -18.40 12.22
N PHE A 131 2.38 -17.19 12.37
CA PHE A 131 1.62 -15.96 12.14
C PHE A 131 1.19 -15.79 10.68
N HIS A 132 2.07 -16.10 9.72
CA HIS A 132 1.71 -16.07 8.29
C HIS A 132 0.63 -17.09 7.95
N ALA A 133 0.78 -18.33 8.42
CA ALA A 133 -0.20 -19.38 8.20
C ALA A 133 -1.57 -18.95 8.76
N LEU A 134 -1.60 -18.34 9.95
CA LEU A 134 -2.81 -17.77 10.53
C LEU A 134 -3.40 -16.67 9.64
N CYS A 135 -2.60 -15.69 9.21
CA CYS A 135 -3.06 -14.61 8.34
C CYS A 135 -3.60 -15.14 7.00
N TRP A 136 -2.93 -16.13 6.41
CA TRP A 136 -3.35 -16.77 5.17
C TRP A 136 -4.69 -17.50 5.33
N VAL A 137 -4.84 -18.32 6.38
CA VAL A 137 -6.10 -19.01 6.69
C VAL A 137 -7.23 -18.01 6.92
N LEU A 138 -7.00 -16.96 7.70
CA LEU A 138 -7.99 -15.90 7.93
C LEU A 138 -8.36 -15.18 6.64
N SER A 139 -7.38 -14.89 5.77
CA SER A 139 -7.63 -14.24 4.47
C SER A 139 -8.44 -15.13 3.53
N ARG A 140 -8.20 -16.45 3.57
CA ARG A 140 -8.96 -17.43 2.79
C ARG A 140 -10.39 -17.61 3.31
N TRP A 141 -10.58 -17.53 4.63
CA TRP A 141 -11.89 -17.75 5.26
C TRP A 141 -12.78 -16.50 5.25
N LEU A 142 -12.22 -15.34 5.55
CA LEU A 142 -12.95 -14.08 5.70
C LEU A 142 -12.89 -13.19 4.45
N GLY A 143 -11.90 -13.39 3.57
CA GLY A 143 -11.68 -12.56 2.39
C GLY A 143 -12.41 -13.06 1.15
N THR A 144 -12.69 -12.14 0.23
CA THR A 144 -13.29 -12.46 -1.07
C THR A 144 -12.22 -12.89 -2.08
N PRO A 145 -12.55 -13.78 -3.05
CA PRO A 145 -11.64 -14.14 -4.12
C PRO A 145 -11.14 -12.93 -4.94
N GLN A 146 -11.98 -11.91 -5.08
CA GLN A 146 -11.66 -10.67 -5.79
C GLN A 146 -10.61 -9.83 -5.06
N ALA A 147 -10.66 -9.79 -3.71
CA ALA A 147 -9.66 -9.06 -2.93
C ALA A 147 -8.32 -9.79 -2.88
N ASN A 148 -8.33 -11.13 -2.95
CA ASN A 148 -7.16 -12.02 -2.96
C ASN A 148 -6.06 -11.63 -1.95
N VAL A 149 -6.48 -11.25 -0.75
CA VAL A 149 -5.58 -10.76 0.31
C VAL A 149 -4.59 -11.86 0.69
N ASN A 150 -3.30 -11.50 0.82
CA ASN A 150 -2.21 -12.45 1.04
C ASN A 150 -2.17 -13.61 0.02
N LEU A 151 -2.64 -13.38 -1.21
CA LEU A 151 -2.68 -14.39 -2.28
C LEU A 151 -3.47 -15.65 -1.87
N ALA A 152 -4.51 -15.46 -1.07
CA ALA A 152 -5.25 -16.56 -0.46
C ALA A 152 -6.20 -17.30 -1.40
N HIS A 153 -6.50 -16.77 -2.59
CA HIS A 153 -7.54 -17.30 -3.49
C HIS A 153 -7.08 -17.55 -4.92
N SER A 154 -6.24 -16.68 -5.49
CA SER A 154 -5.83 -16.76 -6.90
C SER A 154 -4.37 -16.33 -7.13
N VAL A 155 -3.85 -16.58 -8.33
CA VAL A 155 -2.55 -16.07 -8.79
C VAL A 155 -2.65 -14.55 -8.91
N TYR A 156 -1.57 -13.84 -8.57
CA TYR A 156 -1.55 -12.39 -8.69
C TYR A 156 -1.56 -11.96 -10.16
N ASP A 157 -2.52 -11.11 -10.54
CA ASP A 157 -2.84 -10.76 -11.94
C ASP A 157 -1.62 -10.31 -12.76
N ILE A 158 -0.64 -9.66 -12.12
CA ILE A 158 0.54 -9.08 -12.78
C ILE A 158 1.46 -10.16 -13.38
N PHE A 159 1.48 -11.37 -12.83
CA PHE A 159 2.27 -12.47 -13.41
C PHE A 159 1.53 -13.17 -14.55
N GLY A 160 0.24 -12.86 -14.76
CA GLY A 160 -0.62 -13.54 -15.71
C GLY A 160 -0.84 -15.02 -15.38
N THR A 161 -2.00 -15.55 -15.75
CA THR A 161 -2.27 -17.00 -15.67
C THR A 161 -1.39 -17.82 -16.63
N GLU A 162 -0.66 -17.16 -17.52
CA GLU A 162 0.18 -17.80 -18.54
C GLU A 162 1.49 -18.37 -18.00
N ILE A 163 2.10 -17.73 -17.00
CA ILE A 163 3.40 -18.19 -16.45
C ILE A 163 3.18 -19.35 -15.48
N VAL A 164 2.19 -19.24 -14.58
CA VAL A 164 1.90 -20.28 -13.58
C VAL A 164 0.40 -20.59 -13.58
N ARG A 165 0.02 -21.67 -14.27
CA ARG A 165 -1.38 -22.11 -14.37
C ARG A 165 -1.94 -22.70 -13.06
N SER A 166 -1.07 -23.21 -12.18
CA SER A 166 -1.47 -23.83 -10.92
C SER A 166 -1.32 -22.87 -9.74
N TYR A 167 -2.45 -22.54 -9.11
CA TYR A 167 -2.48 -21.73 -7.89
C TYR A 167 -1.56 -22.28 -6.79
N TRP A 168 -1.55 -23.60 -6.58
CA TRP A 168 -0.74 -24.23 -5.53
C TRP A 168 0.76 -24.16 -5.81
N VAL A 169 1.16 -24.27 -7.08
CA VAL A 169 2.57 -24.09 -7.48
C VAL A 169 2.98 -22.64 -7.27
N TYR A 170 2.13 -21.70 -7.69
CA TYR A 170 2.36 -20.27 -7.48
C TYR A 170 2.52 -19.95 -5.98
N LEU A 171 1.57 -20.39 -5.15
CA LEU A 171 1.60 -20.20 -3.71
C LEU A 171 2.86 -20.81 -3.07
N GLY A 172 3.27 -22.00 -3.52
CA GLY A 172 4.50 -22.66 -3.05
C GLY A 172 5.75 -21.84 -3.36
N ILE A 173 5.88 -21.36 -4.60
CA ILE A 173 7.01 -20.52 -5.05
C ILE A 173 7.04 -19.19 -4.29
N THR A 174 5.91 -18.47 -4.24
CA THR A 174 5.85 -17.16 -3.58
C THR A 174 6.07 -17.29 -2.07
N SER A 175 5.54 -18.33 -1.44
CA SER A 175 5.79 -18.62 -0.03
C SER A 175 7.28 -18.92 0.19
N ALA A 176 7.89 -19.78 -0.61
CA ALA A 176 9.31 -20.10 -0.48
C ALA A 176 10.20 -18.86 -0.64
N ALA A 177 9.91 -17.99 -1.63
CA ALA A 177 10.61 -16.73 -1.82
C ALA A 177 10.45 -15.78 -0.61
N MET A 178 9.22 -15.64 -0.11
CA MET A 178 8.93 -14.85 1.09
C MET A 178 9.69 -15.36 2.32
N TRP A 179 9.67 -16.68 2.55
CA TRP A 179 10.36 -17.33 3.67
C TRP A 179 11.87 -17.20 3.55
N GLY A 180 12.43 -17.31 2.34
CA GLY A 180 13.83 -17.05 2.08
C GLY A 180 14.23 -15.62 2.44
N ALA A 181 13.46 -14.63 1.97
CA ALA A 181 13.70 -13.22 2.28
C ALA A 181 13.59 -12.93 3.80
N LEU A 182 12.56 -13.44 4.46
CA LEU A 182 12.42 -13.32 5.92
C LEU A 182 13.53 -14.02 6.68
N GLY A 183 14.02 -15.17 6.20
CA GLY A 183 15.16 -15.87 6.77
C GLY A 183 16.44 -15.04 6.71
N VAL A 184 16.69 -14.36 5.59
CA VAL A 184 17.81 -13.43 5.44
C VAL A 184 17.68 -12.25 6.40
N ILE A 185 16.51 -11.61 6.47
CA ILE A 185 16.25 -10.51 7.41
C ILE A 185 16.47 -10.98 8.85
N ALA A 186 15.89 -12.12 9.23
CA ALA A 186 16.04 -12.72 10.55
C ALA A 186 17.50 -13.03 10.89
N MET A 187 18.29 -13.51 9.93
CA MET A 187 19.73 -13.75 10.11
C MET A 187 20.50 -12.45 10.36
N VAL A 188 20.21 -11.39 9.58
CA VAL A 188 20.84 -10.06 9.76
C VAL A 188 20.47 -9.50 11.14
N LEU A 189 19.20 -9.57 11.53
CA LEU A 189 18.75 -9.12 12.85
C LEU A 189 19.36 -9.96 13.97
N ALA A 190 19.47 -11.28 13.79
CA ALA A 190 20.15 -12.15 14.75
C ALA A 190 21.61 -11.74 14.92
N ARG A 191 22.35 -11.47 13.86
CA ARG A 191 23.74 -11.01 13.96
C ARG A 191 23.87 -9.66 14.65
N ARG A 192 22.91 -8.75 14.44
CA ARG A 192 22.96 -7.39 14.99
C ARG A 192 22.49 -7.31 16.45
N PHE A 193 21.53 -8.15 16.83
CA PHE A 193 20.81 -8.09 18.11
C PHE A 193 20.91 -9.38 18.94
N ALA A 194 21.75 -10.34 18.54
CA ALA A 194 22.09 -11.46 19.39
C ALA A 194 22.74 -10.94 20.68
N PRO A 195 22.39 -11.51 21.85
CA PRO A 195 23.16 -11.24 23.06
C PRO A 195 24.62 -11.60 22.78
N ASP A 196 25.54 -10.71 23.13
CA ASP A 196 26.98 -10.93 22.97
C ASP A 196 27.31 -12.35 23.43
N ALA A 197 27.71 -13.21 22.49
CA ALA A 197 28.14 -14.58 22.79
C ALA A 197 29.25 -14.59 23.85
N GLU A 198 29.97 -13.47 23.96
CA GLU A 198 30.98 -13.16 24.97
C GLU A 198 30.47 -13.31 26.41
N LEU A 199 29.20 -12.98 26.72
CA LEU A 199 28.66 -13.12 28.07
C LEU A 199 28.30 -14.57 28.44
N LEU A 200 28.09 -15.44 27.45
CA LEU A 200 27.89 -16.88 27.67
C LEU A 200 29.23 -17.64 27.66
N ALA A 201 30.26 -17.11 27.00
CA ALA A 201 31.61 -17.69 26.97
C ALA A 201 32.41 -17.45 28.26
N VAL A 202 32.03 -16.48 29.11
CA VAL A 202 32.66 -16.21 30.42
C VAL A 202 32.07 -17.08 31.56
N ALA A 203 30.91 -17.71 31.34
CA ALA A 203 30.28 -18.57 32.35
C ALA A 203 31.05 -19.87 32.72
N PRO A 204 31.77 -20.58 31.81
CA PRO A 204 32.47 -21.81 32.19
C PRO A 204 33.68 -21.57 33.09
N GLU A 205 34.35 -20.41 33.03
CA GLU A 205 35.54 -20.15 33.85
C GLU A 205 35.21 -19.96 35.35
N LEU A 206 34.00 -19.50 35.67
CA LEU A 206 33.49 -19.45 37.05
C LEU A 206 32.99 -20.82 37.55
N ALA A 207 32.71 -21.77 36.66
CA ALA A 207 32.29 -23.12 37.01
C ALA A 207 33.50 -24.03 37.29
N ASP A 208 34.62 -23.85 36.58
CA ASP A 208 35.83 -24.67 36.76
C ASP A 208 36.76 -24.17 37.90
N GLY A 209 36.57 -22.93 38.38
CA GLY A 209 37.31 -22.39 39.54
C GLY A 209 36.76 -22.79 40.90
N ALA A 210 35.54 -23.36 40.96
CA ALA A 210 34.98 -23.94 42.18
C ALA A 210 35.48 -25.38 42.33
N GLY A 211 36.79 -25.52 42.59
CA GLY A 211 37.32 -26.73 43.20
C GLY A 211 36.52 -27.01 44.46
N VAL A 212 35.64 -28.01 44.38
CA VAL A 212 34.98 -28.64 45.51
C VAL A 212 36.07 -29.34 46.32
N ALA A 213 36.85 -28.56 47.06
CA ALA A 213 37.44 -29.04 48.28
C ALA A 213 36.26 -29.44 49.17
N ALA A 214 36.22 -30.72 49.52
CA ALA A 214 35.22 -31.28 50.41
C ALA A 214 35.01 -30.32 51.59
N ALA A 215 33.78 -29.82 51.72
CA ALA A 215 33.38 -29.03 52.87
C ALA A 215 33.68 -29.87 54.13
N PRO A 216 34.45 -29.35 55.10
CA PRO A 216 34.51 -29.98 56.40
C PRO A 216 33.10 -30.01 56.99
N GLU A 217 32.78 -31.14 57.58
CA GLU A 217 31.57 -31.45 58.32
C GLU A 217 31.10 -30.25 59.16
N ALA A 218 29.84 -29.87 58.97
CA ALA A 218 29.26 -28.63 59.42
C ALA A 218 29.40 -28.44 60.94
N ALA A 219 30.15 -27.42 61.34
CA ALA A 219 30.01 -26.81 62.65
C ALA A 219 28.62 -26.13 62.77
N PRO A 220 27.97 -26.18 63.94
CA PRO A 220 26.64 -25.60 64.13
C PRO A 220 26.63 -24.10 63.81
N ALA A 221 25.60 -23.69 63.09
CA ALA A 221 25.41 -22.31 62.63
C ALA A 221 25.45 -21.33 63.82
N PRO A 222 26.24 -20.24 63.74
CA PRO A 222 26.12 -19.14 64.71
C PRO A 222 24.76 -18.45 64.53
N GLU A 223 24.16 -18.09 65.66
CA GLU A 223 22.89 -17.36 65.73
C GLU A 223 22.91 -16.08 64.88
N PRO A 224 21.75 -15.70 64.31
CA PRO A 224 21.64 -14.51 63.47
C PRO A 224 22.02 -13.26 64.27
N GLU A 225 23.10 -12.58 63.84
CA GLU A 225 23.43 -11.24 64.32
C GLU A 225 22.29 -10.27 63.95
N PRO A 226 21.91 -9.37 64.87
CA PRO A 226 20.80 -8.44 64.66
C PRO A 226 21.11 -7.44 63.55
N ASP A 227 20.07 -7.11 62.78
CA ASP A 227 20.05 -6.18 61.66
C ASP A 227 20.83 -4.89 61.94
N VAL A 228 22.04 -4.80 61.39
CA VAL A 228 22.82 -3.56 61.34
C VAL A 228 22.34 -2.76 60.13
N GLU A 229 21.65 -1.65 60.39
CA GLU A 229 21.29 -0.64 59.39
C GLU A 229 22.48 -0.31 58.47
N PRO A 230 22.24 0.00 57.17
CA PRO A 230 23.28 0.41 56.23
C PRO A 230 23.82 1.82 56.59
N GLY A 231 24.55 1.88 57.69
CA GLY A 231 25.32 3.04 58.13
C GLY A 231 26.45 3.30 57.16
N PHE A 232 26.49 4.54 56.68
CA PHE A 232 27.57 5.17 55.93
C PHE A 232 28.93 4.74 56.51
N ARG A 233 29.63 3.81 55.83
CA ARG A 233 30.97 3.39 56.25
C ARG A 233 31.89 4.61 56.18
N PRO A 234 32.38 5.16 57.30
CA PRO A 234 33.31 6.27 57.26
C PRO A 234 34.56 5.82 56.52
N ALA A 235 35.06 6.67 55.62
CA ALA A 235 36.29 6.40 54.88
C ALA A 235 37.39 6.01 55.88
N PRO A 236 38.13 4.92 55.61
CA PRO A 236 39.16 4.44 56.53
C PRO A 236 40.12 5.59 56.86
N LYS A 237 40.42 5.77 58.14
CA LYS A 237 41.42 6.73 58.61
C LYS A 237 42.81 6.22 58.21
N ILE A 238 43.15 6.42 56.94
CA ILE A 238 44.45 6.09 56.37
C ILE A 238 45.45 7.14 56.86
N ALA A 239 46.56 6.71 57.47
CA ALA A 239 47.64 7.60 57.90
C ALA A 239 48.18 8.42 56.70
N PRO A 240 48.67 9.65 56.89
CA PRO A 240 49.08 10.55 55.79
C PRO A 240 50.04 9.90 54.79
N GLU A 241 50.90 9.01 55.28
CA GLU A 241 51.92 8.30 54.49
C GLU A 241 51.30 7.21 53.62
N GLN A 242 50.32 6.47 54.15
CA GLN A 242 49.58 5.45 53.41
C GLN A 242 48.61 6.05 52.38
N ARG A 243 48.16 7.30 52.59
CA ARG A 243 47.29 8.02 51.65
C ARG A 243 48.01 8.29 50.33
N LYS A 244 49.30 8.60 50.38
CA LYS A 244 50.13 8.87 49.20
C LYS A 244 50.31 7.60 48.36
N ALA A 245 50.60 6.47 49.02
CA ALA A 245 50.70 5.15 48.37
C ALA A 245 49.36 4.71 47.76
N TRP A 246 48.25 4.90 48.46
CA TRP A 246 46.92 4.56 47.96
C TRP A 246 46.50 5.41 46.74
N LEU A 247 46.81 6.72 46.76
CA LEU A 247 46.56 7.61 45.61
C LEU A 247 47.48 7.30 44.42
N GLU A 248 48.73 6.90 44.66
CA GLU A 248 49.63 6.43 43.59
C GLU A 248 49.17 5.09 43.03
N GLN A 249 48.64 4.19 43.85
CA GLN A 249 48.08 2.93 43.39
C GLN A 249 46.79 3.14 42.59
N GLN A 250 45.92 4.09 42.98
CA GLN A 250 44.76 4.48 42.17
C GLN A 250 45.15 5.20 40.88
N ARG A 251 46.18 6.06 40.89
CA ARG A 251 46.71 6.69 39.67
C ARG A 251 47.33 5.67 38.72
N ARG A 252 47.97 4.63 39.23
CA ARG A 252 48.53 3.53 38.44
C ARG A 252 47.48 2.52 37.98
N GLY A 253 46.38 2.36 38.71
CA GLY A 253 45.22 1.56 38.31
C GLY A 253 44.27 2.27 37.33
N ALA A 254 44.29 3.62 37.30
CA ALA A 254 43.57 4.44 36.34
C ALA A 254 44.33 4.62 35.01
N VAL A 255 45.01 3.58 34.54
CA VAL A 255 45.36 3.48 33.12
C VAL A 255 44.02 3.45 32.40
N ARG A 256 43.65 4.59 31.78
CA ARG A 256 42.47 4.70 30.92
C ARG A 256 42.47 3.48 30.02
N ALA A 257 41.48 2.60 30.21
CA ALA A 257 41.25 1.51 29.29
C ALA A 257 41.28 2.11 27.89
N PRO A 258 42.15 1.62 26.99
CA PRO A 258 42.32 2.22 25.67
C PRO A 258 40.93 2.31 25.04
N SER A 259 40.47 3.55 24.77
CA SER A 259 39.24 3.78 24.04
C SER A 259 39.35 2.97 22.78
N SER A 260 38.51 1.94 22.62
CA SER A 260 38.58 1.06 21.48
C SER A 260 38.58 1.95 20.23
N PRO A 261 39.59 1.82 19.36
CA PRO A 261 39.68 2.67 18.18
C PRO A 261 38.34 2.58 17.45
N PRO A 262 37.77 3.71 16.99
CA PRO A 262 36.48 3.71 16.31
C PRO A 262 36.55 2.68 15.18
N ARG A 263 35.75 1.62 15.31
CA ARG A 263 35.69 0.55 14.31
C ARG A 263 35.15 1.17 13.03
N GLY A 264 36.04 1.44 12.07
CA GLY A 264 35.64 1.82 10.73
C GLY A 264 34.78 0.71 10.13
N PHE A 265 33.79 1.09 9.33
CA PHE A 265 32.95 0.15 8.58
C PHE A 265 33.86 -0.77 7.76
N THR A 266 33.65 -2.08 7.88
CA THR A 266 34.47 -3.03 7.12
C THR A 266 34.15 -2.90 5.64
N LEU A 267 35.14 -3.15 4.78
CA LEU A 267 34.93 -3.15 3.33
C LEU A 267 33.80 -4.11 2.91
N MET A 268 33.66 -5.24 3.63
CA MET A 268 32.56 -6.18 3.44
C MET A 268 31.19 -5.59 3.82
N GLU A 269 31.12 -4.78 4.88
CA GLU A 269 29.89 -4.10 5.30
C GLU A 269 29.46 -3.03 4.28
N MET A 270 30.42 -2.28 3.74
CA MET A 270 30.14 -1.34 2.65
C MET A 270 29.72 -2.05 1.36
N MET A 271 30.36 -3.17 0.99
CA MET A 271 29.93 -3.95 -0.18
C MET A 271 28.54 -4.57 0.02
N ALA A 272 28.22 -5.04 1.22
CA ALA A 272 26.88 -5.56 1.56
C ALA A 272 25.82 -4.45 1.47
N VAL A 273 26.10 -3.25 1.99
CA VAL A 273 25.19 -2.09 1.87
C VAL A 273 24.99 -1.71 0.41
N VAL A 274 26.05 -1.60 -0.38
CA VAL A 274 25.96 -1.23 -1.81
C VAL A 274 25.21 -2.30 -2.62
N SER A 275 25.43 -3.58 -2.34
CA SER A 275 24.70 -4.67 -3.03
C SER A 275 23.23 -4.75 -2.61
N ILE A 276 22.91 -4.52 -1.33
CA ILE A 276 21.51 -4.38 -0.88
C ILE A 276 20.88 -3.15 -1.55
N LEU A 277 21.54 -2.00 -1.58
CA LEU A 277 21.04 -0.80 -2.26
C LEU A 277 20.88 -1.01 -3.77
N ALA A 278 21.77 -1.76 -4.43
CA ALA A 278 21.67 -2.07 -5.85
C ALA A 278 20.48 -3.00 -6.15
N VAL A 279 20.28 -4.03 -5.34
CA VAL A 279 19.12 -4.93 -5.46
C VAL A 279 17.82 -4.18 -5.16
N LEU A 280 17.81 -3.37 -4.08
CA LEU A 280 16.65 -2.53 -3.76
C LEU A 280 16.39 -1.51 -4.86
N SER A 281 17.41 -0.89 -5.47
CA SER A 281 17.24 0.06 -6.57
C SER A 281 16.73 -0.64 -7.83
N ALA A 282 17.24 -1.83 -8.15
CA ALA A 282 16.78 -2.61 -9.30
C ALA A 282 15.31 -3.06 -9.16
N ILE A 283 14.86 -3.33 -7.92
CA ILE A 283 13.46 -3.66 -7.62
C ILE A 283 12.60 -2.39 -7.49
N ALA A 284 13.20 -1.26 -7.12
CA ALA A 284 12.51 -0.01 -6.85
C ALA A 284 12.36 0.91 -8.07
N VAL A 285 12.97 0.61 -9.23
CA VAL A 285 12.61 1.31 -10.48
C VAL A 285 11.21 0.80 -10.87
N PRO A 286 10.15 1.57 -10.61
CA PRO A 286 8.82 1.15 -11.02
C PRO A 286 8.83 1.10 -12.54
N ASP A 287 8.19 0.09 -13.11
CA ASP A 287 7.70 0.28 -14.46
C ASP A 287 6.57 1.33 -14.39
N LEU A 288 6.93 2.61 -14.47
CA LEU A 288 5.98 3.72 -14.48
C LEU A 288 5.16 3.75 -15.78
N THR A 289 5.50 2.91 -16.76
CA THR A 289 4.89 2.87 -18.09
C THR A 289 3.37 2.65 -18.04
N PRO A 290 2.81 1.68 -17.28
CA PRO A 290 1.36 1.47 -17.23
C PRO A 290 0.63 2.65 -16.56
N ALA A 291 1.22 3.23 -15.51
CA ALA A 291 0.66 4.39 -14.82
C ALA A 291 0.62 5.61 -15.76
N VAL A 292 1.71 5.87 -16.48
CA VAL A 292 1.79 6.94 -17.48
C VAL A 292 0.81 6.69 -18.64
N HIS A 293 0.71 5.45 -19.13
CA HIS A 293 -0.24 5.10 -20.19
C HIS A 293 -1.70 5.29 -19.76
N ASN A 294 -2.07 4.88 -18.55
CA ASN A 294 -3.41 5.09 -18.00
C ASN A 294 -3.70 6.56 -17.76
N ALA A 295 -2.73 7.34 -17.28
CA ALA A 295 -2.87 8.78 -17.10
C ALA A 295 -3.09 9.50 -18.43
N LYS A 296 -2.32 9.15 -19.48
CA LYS A 296 -2.52 9.67 -20.84
C LYS A 296 -3.91 9.30 -21.36
N LEU A 297 -4.33 8.05 -21.22
CA LEU A 297 -5.64 7.59 -21.68
C LEU A 297 -6.79 8.34 -20.99
N ARG A 298 -6.71 8.57 -19.67
CA ARG A 298 -7.70 9.37 -18.93
C ARG A 298 -7.71 10.83 -19.37
N ALA A 299 -6.55 11.46 -19.55
CA ALA A 299 -6.48 12.83 -20.05
C ALA A 299 -7.16 12.98 -21.41
N GLN A 300 -7.04 11.97 -22.27
CA GLN A 300 -7.70 11.93 -23.58
C GLN A 300 -9.23 11.77 -23.49
N ILE A 301 -9.72 10.99 -22.52
CA ILE A 301 -11.16 10.91 -22.22
C ILE A 301 -11.70 12.28 -21.83
N ASP A 302 -11.01 12.98 -20.92
CA ASP A 302 -11.44 14.29 -20.43
C ASP A 302 -11.43 15.34 -21.54
N GLU A 303 -10.43 15.30 -22.43
CA GLU A 303 -10.33 16.19 -23.59
C GLU A 303 -11.48 15.98 -24.59
N VAL A 304 -11.76 14.72 -24.95
CA VAL A 304 -12.90 14.37 -25.82
C VAL A 304 -14.23 14.75 -25.16
N ALA A 305 -14.41 14.44 -23.88
CA ALA A 305 -15.64 14.78 -23.15
C ALA A 305 -15.85 16.31 -23.09
N SER A 306 -14.79 17.07 -22.81
CA SER A 306 -14.83 18.53 -22.81
C SER A 306 -15.19 19.10 -24.19
N PHE A 307 -14.62 18.54 -25.26
CA PHE A 307 -14.91 18.95 -26.63
C PHE A 307 -16.39 18.74 -27.00
N VAL A 308 -16.94 17.57 -26.67
CA VAL A 308 -18.34 17.25 -26.93
C VAL A 308 -19.29 18.08 -26.06
N GLU A 309 -19.00 18.30 -24.77
CA GLU A 309 -19.82 19.16 -23.91
C GLU A 309 -19.75 20.63 -24.35
N ASN A 310 -18.62 21.07 -24.90
CA ASN A 310 -18.52 22.41 -25.50
C ASN A 310 -19.47 22.55 -26.70
N ALA A 311 -19.55 21.56 -27.59
CA ALA A 311 -20.52 21.56 -28.69
C ALA A 311 -21.96 21.65 -28.19
N ARG A 312 -22.31 20.84 -27.18
CA ARG A 312 -23.63 20.88 -26.54
C ARG A 312 -23.93 22.21 -25.86
N ARG A 313 -22.94 22.80 -25.17
CA ARG A 313 -23.08 24.09 -24.49
C ARG A 313 -23.29 25.22 -25.49
N ARG A 314 -22.54 25.23 -26.59
CA ARG A 314 -22.72 26.21 -27.67
C ARG A 314 -24.08 26.04 -28.36
N ALA A 315 -24.54 24.82 -28.59
CA ALA A 315 -25.87 24.58 -29.14
C ALA A 315 -26.98 25.22 -28.29
N ARG A 316 -26.91 25.03 -26.97
CA ARG A 316 -27.83 25.66 -26.02
C ARG A 316 -27.67 27.17 -25.94
N GLY A 317 -26.43 27.66 -25.87
CA GLY A 317 -26.12 29.08 -25.68
C GLY A 317 -26.45 29.95 -26.88
N GLU A 318 -26.24 29.43 -28.10
CA GLU A 318 -26.49 30.17 -29.34
C GLU A 318 -27.89 29.93 -29.90
N GLY A 319 -28.64 28.96 -29.36
CA GLY A 319 -29.95 28.56 -29.91
C GLY A 319 -29.84 27.96 -31.32
N ARG A 320 -28.71 27.33 -31.64
CA ARG A 320 -28.39 26.77 -32.97
C ARG A 320 -27.96 25.31 -32.87
N CYS A 321 -28.05 24.59 -33.98
CA CYS A 321 -27.60 23.20 -34.03
C CYS A 321 -26.06 23.16 -34.18
N TYR A 322 -25.41 22.27 -33.43
CA TYR A 322 -23.99 21.98 -33.59
C TYR A 322 -23.80 20.52 -33.93
N ARG A 323 -22.94 20.22 -34.89
CA ARG A 323 -22.53 18.85 -35.16
C ARG A 323 -21.09 18.60 -34.76
N VAL A 324 -20.83 17.38 -34.31
CA VAL A 324 -19.49 16.83 -34.15
C VAL A 324 -19.33 15.74 -35.20
N THR A 325 -18.36 15.90 -36.10
CA THR A 325 -18.02 14.94 -37.15
C THR A 325 -16.59 14.45 -36.97
N GLN A 326 -16.26 13.31 -37.58
CA GLN A 326 -14.88 12.82 -37.63
C GLN A 326 -14.32 13.04 -39.04
N SER A 327 -13.15 13.67 -39.13
CA SER A 327 -12.43 13.86 -40.39
C SER A 327 -10.92 13.73 -40.17
N GLY A 328 -10.27 12.86 -40.93
CA GLY A 328 -8.82 12.61 -40.80
C GLY A 328 -8.39 12.19 -39.39
N GLY A 329 -9.22 11.43 -38.67
CA GLY A 329 -8.95 11.02 -37.28
C GLY A 329 -9.14 12.10 -36.23
N SER A 330 -9.41 13.35 -36.63
CA SER A 330 -9.76 14.45 -35.72
C SER A 330 -11.28 14.57 -35.57
N LEU A 331 -11.72 15.10 -34.42
CA LEU A 331 -13.10 15.50 -34.23
C LEU A 331 -13.26 16.97 -34.62
N GLN A 332 -14.28 17.29 -35.40
CA GLN A 332 -14.57 18.65 -35.86
C GLN A 332 -15.94 19.06 -35.37
N MET A 333 -16.04 20.29 -34.88
CA MET A 333 -17.29 20.88 -34.44
C MET A 333 -17.71 21.95 -35.44
N GLN A 334 -18.95 21.89 -35.93
CA GLN A 334 -19.51 22.87 -36.87
C GLN A 334 -20.86 23.38 -36.40
N ARG A 335 -21.11 24.67 -36.65
CA ARG A 335 -22.39 25.32 -36.40
C ARG A 335 -23.24 25.29 -37.66
N ARG A 336 -24.56 25.12 -37.51
CA ARG A 336 -25.50 25.27 -38.63
C ARG A 336 -25.87 26.73 -38.83
N ALA A 337 -25.88 27.20 -40.08
CA ALA A 337 -26.24 28.58 -40.41
C ALA A 337 -27.71 28.90 -40.08
N ASN A 338 -28.60 27.91 -40.20
CA ASN A 338 -30.04 28.02 -39.91
C ASN A 338 -30.38 27.42 -38.54
N ALA A 339 -31.42 27.94 -37.88
CA ALA A 339 -31.85 27.48 -36.55
C ALA A 339 -32.60 26.14 -36.61
N ASP A 340 -33.06 25.76 -37.80
CA ASP A 340 -33.73 24.50 -38.04
C ASP A 340 -32.71 23.35 -38.01
N CYS A 341 -32.93 22.35 -37.15
CA CYS A 341 -32.10 21.13 -37.08
C CYS A 341 -32.62 19.98 -37.96
N TYR A 342 -33.79 20.13 -38.56
CA TYR A 342 -34.57 19.07 -39.20
C TYR A 342 -34.70 19.27 -40.70
N THR A 343 -35.00 20.49 -41.14
CA THR A 343 -35.24 20.73 -42.56
C THR A 343 -33.90 20.94 -43.26
N PRO A 344 -33.47 20.04 -44.15
CA PRO A 344 -32.41 20.38 -45.10
C PRO A 344 -32.85 21.58 -45.93
N ALA A 345 -31.98 22.56 -46.17
CA ALA A 345 -32.37 23.73 -46.96
C ALA A 345 -32.88 23.37 -48.38
N ASN A 346 -32.59 22.15 -48.88
CA ASN A 346 -33.00 21.62 -50.19
C ASN A 346 -33.36 20.11 -50.21
N GLY A 347 -33.95 19.53 -49.16
CA GLY A 347 -34.41 18.12 -49.19
C GLY A 347 -33.31 17.06 -48.99
N THR A 348 -32.04 17.42 -49.03
CA THR A 348 -30.90 16.62 -48.55
C THR A 348 -30.06 17.48 -47.61
N LEU A 349 -29.61 16.96 -46.46
CA LEU A 349 -28.67 17.64 -45.56
C LEU A 349 -27.29 17.70 -46.23
N SER A 350 -27.22 18.46 -47.31
CA SER A 350 -26.02 18.76 -48.06
C SER A 350 -25.08 19.54 -47.15
N GLY A 351 -23.78 19.23 -47.19
CA GLY A 351 -22.76 19.86 -46.34
C GLY A 351 -22.65 21.38 -46.44
N VAL A 352 -23.45 22.02 -47.31
CA VAL A 352 -23.51 23.45 -47.59
C VAL A 352 -24.24 24.23 -46.47
N ASP A 353 -25.07 23.59 -45.65
CA ASP A 353 -25.79 24.26 -44.53
C ASP A 353 -24.94 24.50 -43.27
N TRP A 354 -23.73 23.93 -43.25
CA TRP A 354 -22.82 23.98 -42.11
C TRP A 354 -21.74 25.01 -42.35
N GLU A 355 -21.52 25.85 -41.35
CA GLU A 355 -20.48 26.86 -41.39
C GLU A 355 -19.08 26.22 -41.33
N ALA A 356 -18.06 27.06 -41.47
CA ALA A 356 -16.68 26.67 -41.26
C ALA A 356 -16.49 25.98 -39.89
N VAL A 357 -15.52 25.08 -39.82
CA VAL A 357 -15.19 24.33 -38.60
C VAL A 357 -14.90 25.31 -37.46
N ALA A 358 -15.75 25.27 -36.44
CA ALA A 358 -15.69 26.17 -35.29
C ALA A 358 -14.62 25.75 -34.27
N ALA A 359 -14.31 24.45 -34.20
CA ALA A 359 -13.18 23.92 -33.46
C ALA A 359 -12.80 22.53 -33.99
N THR A 360 -11.53 22.17 -33.83
CA THR A 360 -11.00 20.84 -34.15
C THR A 360 -10.26 20.29 -32.94
N LEU A 361 -10.53 19.04 -32.59
CA LEU A 361 -9.76 18.27 -31.62
C LEU A 361 -8.96 17.20 -32.35
N THR A 362 -7.65 17.37 -32.36
CA THR A 362 -6.70 16.45 -33.00
C THR A 362 -6.10 15.51 -31.97
N PRO A 363 -6.13 14.18 -32.19
CA PRO A 363 -5.54 13.24 -31.24
C PRO A 363 -4.02 13.47 -31.13
N PRO A 364 -3.44 13.41 -29.92
CA PRO A 364 -1.99 13.34 -29.76
C PRO A 364 -1.41 12.11 -30.46
N VAL A 365 -0.10 12.15 -30.73
CA VAL A 365 0.61 11.03 -31.39
C VAL A 365 0.36 9.72 -30.65
N GLY A 366 -0.02 8.70 -31.41
CA GLY A 366 -0.33 7.36 -30.91
C GLY A 366 -1.77 7.17 -30.45
N PHE A 367 -2.60 8.21 -30.45
CA PHE A 367 -4.04 8.08 -30.20
C PHE A 367 -4.85 8.12 -31.50
N THR A 368 -5.96 7.41 -31.50
CA THR A 368 -6.98 7.52 -32.54
C THR A 368 -8.34 7.74 -31.89
N TYR A 369 -9.12 8.65 -32.46
CA TYR A 369 -10.52 8.84 -32.11
C TYR A 369 -11.38 8.23 -33.21
N THR A 370 -12.42 7.50 -32.83
CA THR A 370 -13.41 6.94 -33.77
C THR A 370 -14.81 7.28 -33.27
N LEU A 371 -15.51 8.14 -34.00
CA LEU A 371 -16.90 8.47 -33.73
C LEU A 371 -17.78 7.35 -34.28
N GLN A 372 -18.56 6.73 -33.39
CA GLN A 372 -19.54 5.72 -33.74
C GLN A 372 -20.92 6.26 -33.38
N SER A 373 -21.61 6.76 -34.40
CA SER A 373 -23.00 7.24 -34.34
C SER A 373 -23.66 6.91 -35.67
N VAL A 374 -24.98 6.94 -35.74
CA VAL A 374 -25.71 6.80 -37.00
C VAL A 374 -26.43 8.12 -37.23
N PRO A 375 -26.12 8.91 -38.28
CA PRO A 375 -25.20 8.66 -39.41
C PRO A 375 -23.79 9.29 -39.22
N ASN A 376 -22.86 8.64 -38.50
CA ASN A 376 -21.45 9.06 -38.27
C ASN A 376 -21.21 10.55 -37.94
N GLU A 377 -22.24 11.24 -37.44
CA GLU A 377 -22.21 12.60 -36.97
C GLU A 377 -23.09 12.71 -35.72
N LEU A 378 -22.63 13.49 -34.75
CA LEU A 378 -23.35 13.73 -33.52
C LEU A 378 -23.90 15.17 -33.54
N VAL A 379 -25.21 15.33 -33.72
CA VAL A 379 -25.82 16.66 -33.83
C VAL A 379 -26.56 17.03 -32.55
N PHE A 380 -26.12 18.10 -31.88
CA PHE A 380 -26.79 18.69 -30.73
C PHE A 380 -27.81 19.75 -31.17
N ARG A 381 -29.05 19.59 -30.70
CA ARG A 381 -30.14 20.55 -30.86
C ARG A 381 -29.99 21.71 -29.86
N PRO A 382 -30.68 22.85 -30.05
CA PRO A 382 -30.74 23.94 -29.06
C PRO A 382 -31.21 23.52 -27.67
N SER A 383 -31.95 22.41 -27.55
CA SER A 383 -32.33 21.81 -26.26
C SER A 383 -31.17 21.11 -25.54
N GLY A 384 -30.05 20.89 -26.21
CA GLY A 384 -28.91 20.10 -25.72
C GLY A 384 -29.09 18.59 -25.84
N ARG A 385 -30.18 18.12 -26.47
CA ARG A 385 -30.39 16.72 -26.86
C ARG A 385 -29.67 16.42 -28.17
N VAL A 386 -29.31 15.14 -28.37
CA VAL A 386 -28.75 14.67 -29.64
C VAL A 386 -29.89 14.47 -30.64
N ARG A 387 -29.60 14.60 -31.93
CA ARG A 387 -30.51 14.26 -33.03
C ARG A 387 -30.24 12.82 -33.47
N GLY A 388 -31.32 12.05 -33.55
CA GLY A 388 -31.34 10.70 -34.11
C GLY A 388 -31.04 10.60 -35.58
N ASP A 389 -31.15 9.35 -36.03
CA ASP A 389 -30.94 8.90 -37.40
C ASP A 389 -32.04 9.36 -38.37
N GLY A 390 -33.05 10.06 -37.87
CA GLY A 390 -34.12 10.66 -38.66
C GLY A 390 -35.49 10.03 -38.39
N ASP A 391 -35.58 9.03 -37.51
CA ASP A 391 -36.86 8.60 -36.98
C ASP A 391 -37.41 9.55 -35.90
N LEU A 392 -38.64 9.30 -35.47
CA LEU A 392 -39.31 10.07 -34.40
C LEU A 392 -38.97 9.52 -33.01
N ASP A 393 -38.27 8.39 -32.93
CA ASP A 393 -37.77 7.91 -31.66
C ASP A 393 -36.59 8.82 -31.26
N VAL A 394 -36.46 9.02 -29.96
CA VAL A 394 -35.36 9.81 -29.38
C VAL A 394 -34.62 9.00 -28.33
N THR A 395 -34.93 7.70 -28.22
CA THR A 395 -34.37 6.84 -27.18
C THR A 395 -33.00 6.28 -27.57
N ASP A 396 -32.68 6.18 -28.85
CA ASP A 396 -31.45 5.58 -29.38
C ASP A 396 -30.52 6.56 -30.14
N ASP A 397 -30.89 7.83 -30.25
CA ASP A 397 -30.13 8.97 -30.83
C ASP A 397 -28.72 9.23 -30.25
N GLY A 398 -28.18 8.34 -29.43
CA GLY A 398 -26.86 8.47 -28.84
C GLY A 398 -25.70 8.27 -29.82
N GLY A 399 -24.49 8.41 -29.28
CA GLY A 399 -23.26 8.06 -29.99
C GLY A 399 -22.18 7.69 -29.00
N ARG A 400 -21.05 7.21 -29.49
CA ARG A 400 -19.85 7.06 -28.66
C ARG A 400 -18.61 7.48 -29.42
N VAL A 401 -17.65 8.05 -28.70
CA VAL A 401 -16.31 8.28 -29.23
C VAL A 401 -15.39 7.23 -28.62
N VAL A 402 -14.89 6.33 -29.45
CA VAL A 402 -13.89 5.33 -29.06
C VAL A 402 -12.51 5.95 -29.17
N ILE A 403 -11.72 5.83 -28.10
CA ILE A 403 -10.35 6.33 -28.01
C ILE A 403 -9.44 5.10 -27.87
N GLN A 404 -8.54 4.92 -28.82
CA GLN A 404 -7.56 3.82 -28.81
C GLN A 404 -6.15 4.39 -28.69
N TYR A 405 -5.31 3.71 -27.92
CA TYR A 405 -3.90 4.06 -27.76
C TYR A 405 -3.02 2.99 -28.40
N ALA A 406 -2.17 3.37 -29.35
CA ALA A 406 -1.34 2.45 -30.12
C ALA A 406 -0.41 1.59 -29.24
N SER A 407 0.04 2.14 -28.11
CA SER A 407 0.86 1.40 -27.14
C SER A 407 0.07 0.36 -26.33
N LEU A 408 -1.26 0.38 -26.40
CA LEU A 408 -2.17 -0.55 -25.71
C LEU A 408 -3.29 -1.00 -26.68
N PRO A 409 -3.00 -1.76 -27.75
CA PRO A 409 -3.94 -2.02 -28.84
C PRO A 409 -5.21 -2.77 -28.40
N LEU A 410 -5.12 -3.56 -27.32
CA LEU A 410 -6.25 -4.30 -26.73
C LEU A 410 -7.08 -3.48 -25.74
N LYS A 411 -6.63 -2.27 -25.39
CA LYS A 411 -7.32 -1.39 -24.45
C LYS A 411 -7.84 -0.16 -25.19
N TYR A 412 -9.14 0.00 -25.17
CA TYR A 412 -9.80 1.22 -25.62
C TYR A 412 -10.65 1.78 -24.49
N VAL A 413 -10.98 3.05 -24.61
CA VAL A 413 -11.92 3.73 -23.71
C VAL A 413 -12.94 4.43 -24.58
N GLU A 414 -14.12 4.68 -24.02
CA GLU A 414 -15.18 5.32 -24.77
C GLU A 414 -15.82 6.44 -23.98
N VAL A 415 -16.20 7.49 -24.69
CA VAL A 415 -17.10 8.51 -24.16
C VAL A 415 -18.47 8.22 -24.75
N LEU A 416 -19.37 7.66 -23.95
CA LEU A 416 -20.76 7.43 -24.35
C LEU A 416 -21.53 8.75 -24.27
N ILE A 417 -22.27 9.07 -25.33
CA ILE A 417 -23.18 10.19 -25.44
C ILE A 417 -24.60 9.62 -25.52
N THR A 418 -25.40 9.87 -24.50
CA THR A 418 -26.83 9.49 -24.49
C THR A 418 -27.64 10.38 -25.44
N SER A 419 -28.84 9.93 -25.83
CA SER A 419 -29.78 10.77 -26.60
C SER A 419 -30.15 12.09 -25.92
N GLN A 420 -30.10 12.13 -24.58
CA GLN A 420 -30.29 13.36 -23.79
C GLN A 420 -29.06 14.31 -23.80
N GLY A 421 -28.02 13.96 -24.55
CA GLY A 421 -26.75 14.67 -24.62
C GLY A 421 -25.90 14.56 -23.35
N ARG A 422 -26.19 13.63 -22.44
CA ARG A 422 -25.33 13.37 -21.27
C ARG A 422 -24.11 12.57 -21.69
N LEU A 423 -22.95 12.93 -21.15
CA LEU A 423 -21.67 12.28 -21.37
C LEU A 423 -21.34 11.32 -20.23
N CYS A 424 -20.89 10.13 -20.60
CA CYS A 424 -20.60 9.05 -19.66
C CYS A 424 -19.23 8.48 -20.05
N PRO A 425 -18.13 9.00 -19.46
CA PRO A 425 -16.81 8.44 -19.70
C PRO A 425 -16.74 7.03 -19.12
N GLY A 426 -16.45 6.04 -19.97
CA GLY A 426 -16.35 4.63 -19.63
C GLY A 426 -14.98 4.07 -19.97
N ILE A 427 -14.36 3.37 -19.02
CA ILE A 427 -13.17 2.56 -19.28
C ILE A 427 -13.64 1.12 -19.47
N ASN A 428 -13.89 0.71 -20.70
CA ASN A 428 -14.19 -0.69 -20.99
C ASN A 428 -12.88 -1.47 -21.01
N GLY A 429 -12.58 -2.15 -19.90
CA GLY A 429 -11.41 -3.01 -19.77
C GLY A 429 -11.58 -4.30 -20.56
N GLY A 430 -11.24 -4.31 -21.84
CA GLY A 430 -10.93 -5.54 -22.62
C GLY A 430 -12.05 -6.57 -22.82
N VAL A 431 -13.26 -6.34 -22.30
CA VAL A 431 -14.41 -7.20 -22.57
C VAL A 431 -14.96 -6.85 -23.96
N PRO A 432 -15.21 -7.82 -24.86
CA PRO A 432 -15.85 -7.57 -26.15
C PRO A 432 -17.15 -6.78 -25.98
N ALA A 433 -17.44 -5.84 -26.88
CA ALA A 433 -18.55 -4.87 -26.77
C ALA A 433 -19.94 -5.50 -26.52
N VAL A 434 -20.10 -6.80 -26.81
CA VAL A 434 -21.34 -7.57 -26.58
C VAL A 434 -21.58 -7.91 -25.10
N MET A 435 -20.56 -7.81 -24.24
CA MET A 435 -20.63 -8.18 -22.81
C MET A 435 -20.35 -7.01 -21.84
N ALA A 436 -20.25 -5.78 -22.34
CA ALA A 436 -20.10 -4.62 -21.46
C ALA A 436 -21.43 -4.30 -20.75
N VAL A 437 -21.40 -4.26 -19.41
CA VAL A 437 -22.53 -3.81 -18.60
C VAL A 437 -22.83 -2.34 -18.95
N PRO A 438 -24.11 -1.94 -19.13
CA PRO A 438 -24.45 -0.57 -19.48
C PRO A 438 -23.86 0.41 -18.46
N VAL A 439 -23.03 1.33 -18.95
CA VAL A 439 -22.42 2.39 -18.13
C VAL A 439 -23.55 3.28 -17.61
N VAL A 440 -23.85 3.20 -16.31
CA VAL A 440 -24.85 4.05 -15.68
C VAL A 440 -24.29 5.48 -15.61
N CYS A 441 -24.80 6.33 -16.48
CA CYS A 441 -24.48 7.75 -16.51
C CYS A 441 -24.97 8.43 -15.22
N GLY A 442 -24.04 8.74 -14.30
CA GLY A 442 -24.36 9.53 -13.11
C GLY A 442 -25.02 10.86 -13.49
N THR A 443 -26.10 11.22 -12.79
CA THR A 443 -26.80 12.48 -13.01
C THR A 443 -25.99 13.66 -12.48
N GLY A 444 -25.07 14.18 -13.29
CA GLY A 444 -24.53 15.54 -13.13
C GLY A 444 -23.03 15.63 -12.87
N PHE A 445 -22.29 16.14 -13.85
CA PHE A 445 -21.10 16.94 -13.60
C PHE A 445 -21.55 18.31 -13.05
N GLY A 446 -21.63 18.44 -11.74
CA GLY A 446 -21.69 19.76 -11.11
C GLY A 446 -20.33 20.43 -11.26
N ALA A 447 -20.27 21.52 -12.03
CA ALA A 447 -19.11 22.40 -12.06
C ALA A 447 -18.96 23.06 -10.68
N GLY A 448 -18.16 22.46 -9.81
CA GLY A 448 -17.80 22.94 -8.48
C GLY A 448 -16.35 22.57 -8.20
N GLY A 449 -15.58 23.52 -7.69
CA GLY A 449 -14.12 23.54 -7.67
C GLY A 449 -13.42 22.37 -6.98
N GLY A 450 -12.11 22.31 -7.23
CA GLY A 450 -11.24 21.18 -6.93
C GLY A 450 -11.32 20.63 -5.50
N GLY A 451 -11.18 19.32 -5.41
CA GLY A 451 -10.91 18.63 -4.15
C GLY A 451 -11.41 17.20 -4.13
N GLY A 452 -10.50 16.24 -4.39
CA GLY A 452 -10.59 14.89 -3.82
C GLY A 452 -11.52 13.90 -4.53
N GLY A 453 -10.97 12.74 -4.88
CA GLY A 453 -11.67 11.69 -5.61
C GLY A 453 -12.87 11.08 -4.85
N GLY A 454 -13.91 10.78 -5.60
CA GLY A 454 -15.03 9.95 -5.22
C GLY A 454 -15.57 9.23 -6.45
N VAL A 455 -15.34 7.92 -6.52
CA VAL A 455 -15.91 7.02 -7.52
C VAL A 455 -17.33 6.65 -7.07
N GLY A 456 -18.28 6.71 -8.01
CA GLY A 456 -19.71 6.57 -7.77
C GLY A 456 -20.13 5.21 -7.19
N GLY A 457 -21.07 5.28 -6.24
CA GLY A 457 -21.81 4.14 -5.74
C GLY A 457 -22.86 3.67 -6.75
N VAL A 458 -22.92 2.35 -6.94
CA VAL A 458 -23.97 1.64 -7.66
C VAL A 458 -25.25 1.71 -6.82
N ALA A 459 -26.29 2.34 -7.34
CA ALA A 459 -27.63 2.29 -6.76
C ALA A 459 -28.20 0.87 -6.91
N GLY A 460 -28.65 0.29 -5.79
CA GLY A 460 -29.22 -1.04 -5.74
C GLY A 460 -30.50 -1.17 -6.56
N VAL A 461 -30.54 -2.22 -7.39
CA VAL A 461 -31.77 -2.76 -7.97
C VAL A 461 -32.54 -3.45 -6.84
N ALA A 462 -33.61 -2.82 -6.39
CA ALA A 462 -34.59 -3.43 -5.50
C ALA A 462 -35.72 -4.03 -6.34
N GLY A 463 -35.97 -5.32 -6.11
CA GLY A 463 -37.33 -5.85 -5.96
C GLY A 463 -38.20 -5.96 -7.21
N ILE A 464 -38.23 -7.18 -7.75
CA ILE A 464 -39.37 -7.74 -8.47
C ILE A 464 -40.64 -7.58 -7.59
N GLY A 465 -41.67 -6.94 -8.14
CA GLY A 465 -43.02 -6.89 -7.58
C GLY A 465 -43.99 -6.51 -8.71
N GLY A 466 -44.77 -7.48 -9.16
CA GLY A 466 -45.67 -7.34 -10.31
C GLY A 466 -46.95 -6.56 -10.01
N GLY A 467 -47.69 -6.29 -11.08
CA GLY A 467 -49.12 -5.97 -11.04
C GLY A 467 -49.48 -4.61 -11.65
N GLY A 468 -50.42 -4.65 -12.60
CA GLY A 468 -51.31 -3.53 -12.91
C GLY A 468 -50.98 -2.76 -14.18
N GLY A 469 -51.83 -2.94 -15.20
CA GLY A 469 -51.77 -2.21 -16.46
C GLY A 469 -52.39 -0.80 -16.41
N CYS A 470 -52.88 -0.38 -17.59
CA CYS A 470 -53.31 0.96 -18.03
C CYS A 470 -52.12 1.78 -18.59
N GLY A 471 -52.19 2.37 -19.78
CA GLY A 471 -53.26 2.60 -20.75
C GLY A 471 -52.72 3.62 -21.75
#